data_AF-A0A4Q2YGU4-F1
#
_entry.id   AF-A0A4Q2YGU4-F1
#
_cell.length_a   1.000
_cell.length_b   1.000
_cell.length_c   1.000
_cell.angle_alpha   90.00
_cell.angle_beta   90.00
_cell.angle_gamma   90.00
#
_symmetry.space_group_name_H-M   'P 1'
#
loop_
_entity.id
_entity.type
_entity.pdbx_description
1 polymer ?
#
loop_
_entity_poly.entity_id
_entity_poly.type
_entity_poly.pdbx_seq_one_letter_code
_entity_poly.pdbx_strand_id
1 'polypeptide(L)'
;MVLTDYQNIPLVFGNWLSGRNIADKTPAGNSDQDAFNNLLEYALGLDPSVADGGGAILSGVMEISGERFLTLSFVRPSGNARPSDLSYAAERSSLLGADWSIDGVTLQQTVTVPEGEKMTYRSSTPISSSPKEFLRLKVTLAPSMEAP
;
A
#
# COMPACT_ATOMS: atom_id res chain seq x y z
N MET A 1 33.05 17.27 -21.79
CA MET A 1 31.62 17.38 -21.46
C MET A 1 31.15 15.98 -21.10
N VAL A 2 31.09 15.66 -19.81
CA VAL A 2 30.87 14.29 -19.33
C VAL A 2 29.36 14.05 -19.22
N LEU A 3 28.87 13.00 -19.87
CA LEU A 3 27.48 12.55 -19.83
C LEU A 3 27.19 11.87 -18.48
N THR A 4 27.00 12.63 -17.40
CA THR A 4 26.71 12.06 -16.06
C THR A 4 25.42 12.57 -15.40
N ASP A 5 24.48 13.11 -16.17
CA ASP A 5 23.16 13.48 -15.65
C ASP A 5 22.07 12.57 -16.22
N TYR A 6 22.20 11.25 -16.03
CA TYR A 6 21.06 10.35 -16.17
C TYR A 6 20.16 10.60 -14.95
N GLN A 7 19.25 11.56 -15.08
CA GLN A 7 18.25 11.90 -14.07
C GLN A 7 17.46 10.61 -13.74
N ASN A 8 17.58 10.12 -12.50
CA ASN A 8 16.62 9.17 -11.95
C ASN A 8 15.28 9.91 -11.85
N ILE A 9 14.46 9.83 -12.89
CA ILE A 9 13.11 10.41 -12.88
C ILE A 9 12.35 9.67 -11.77
N PRO A 10 11.85 10.38 -10.73
CA PRO A 10 11.05 9.76 -9.68
C PRO A 10 9.85 9.02 -10.28
N LEU A 11 9.56 7.83 -9.76
CA LEU A 11 8.37 7.11 -10.16
C LEU A 11 7.14 7.83 -9.59
N VAL A 12 6.29 8.32 -10.50
CA VAL A 12 5.00 8.94 -10.20
C VAL A 12 3.89 8.18 -10.93
N PHE A 13 2.67 8.22 -10.41
CA PHE A 13 1.51 7.46 -10.89
C PHE A 13 1.25 7.68 -12.38
N GLY A 14 1.29 8.94 -12.83
CA GLY A 14 1.06 9.28 -14.24
C GLY A 14 2.07 8.65 -15.20
N ASN A 15 3.35 8.64 -14.82
CA ASN A 15 4.41 8.03 -15.65
C ASN A 15 4.32 6.51 -15.63
N TRP A 16 4.07 5.92 -14.46
CA TRP A 16 3.85 4.48 -14.31
C TRP A 16 2.70 3.99 -15.20
N LEU A 17 1.57 4.70 -15.17
CA LEU A 17 0.35 4.33 -15.90
C LEU A 17 0.43 4.60 -17.40
N SER A 18 1.20 5.60 -17.81
CA SER A 18 1.43 5.90 -19.24
C SER A 18 2.08 4.73 -19.96
N GLY A 19 2.97 4.00 -19.28
CA GLY A 19 3.62 2.79 -19.80
C GLY A 19 2.71 1.55 -19.88
N ARG A 20 1.50 1.58 -19.33
CA ARG A 20 0.58 0.44 -19.29
C ARG A 20 -0.41 0.47 -20.46
N ASN A 21 -0.68 -0.70 -21.04
CA ASN A 21 -1.68 -0.86 -22.11
C ASN A 21 -3.01 -1.34 -21.54
N ILE A 22 -3.66 -0.49 -20.75
CA ILE A 22 -4.93 -0.77 -20.08
C ILE A 22 -5.99 0.26 -20.45
N ALA A 23 -7.27 -0.12 -20.38
CA ALA A 23 -8.37 0.68 -20.90
C ALA A 23 -8.72 1.87 -20.00
N ASP A 24 -8.86 1.63 -18.69
CA ASP A 24 -9.14 2.68 -17.71
C ASP A 24 -7.84 3.09 -17.02
N LYS A 25 -7.38 4.32 -17.29
CA LYS A 25 -6.18 4.93 -16.70
C LYS A 25 -6.49 5.94 -15.59
N THR A 26 -7.63 5.81 -14.92
CA THR A 26 -7.92 6.60 -13.71
C THR A 26 -7.36 5.89 -12.47
N PRO A 27 -7.10 6.58 -11.35
CA PRO A 27 -6.70 5.94 -10.09
C PRO A 27 -7.69 4.86 -9.60
N ALA A 28 -8.97 5.02 -9.92
CA ALA A 28 -10.03 4.09 -9.55
C ALA A 28 -10.28 2.99 -10.60
N GLY A 29 -9.62 3.04 -11.76
CA GLY A 29 -9.74 2.04 -12.80
C GLY A 29 -9.23 0.67 -12.33
N ASN A 30 -9.81 -0.38 -12.89
CA ASN A 30 -9.51 -1.78 -12.57
C ASN A 30 -9.73 -2.59 -13.86
N SER A 31 -8.70 -2.69 -14.69
CA SER A 31 -8.83 -3.21 -16.06
C SER A 31 -8.84 -4.74 -16.13
N ASP A 32 -8.24 -5.39 -15.15
CA ASP A 32 -8.12 -6.83 -14.94
C ASP A 32 -9.18 -7.42 -13.99
N GLN A 33 -10.00 -6.56 -13.39
CA GLN A 33 -11.23 -6.90 -12.66
C GLN A 33 -11.00 -7.69 -11.37
N ASP A 34 -9.95 -7.35 -10.63
CA ASP A 34 -9.64 -7.98 -9.35
C ASP A 34 -9.99 -7.07 -8.15
N ALA A 35 -9.39 -7.32 -6.98
CA ALA A 35 -9.65 -6.53 -5.77
C ALA A 35 -8.89 -5.21 -5.70
N PHE A 36 -8.00 -4.93 -6.66
CA PHE A 36 -7.07 -3.81 -6.64
C PHE A 36 -7.39 -2.85 -7.81
N ASN A 37 -7.43 -1.56 -7.50
CA ASN A 37 -7.52 -0.54 -8.54
C ASN A 37 -6.11 -0.06 -8.91
N ASN A 38 -5.98 0.67 -10.02
CA ASN A 38 -4.72 1.19 -10.51
C ASN A 38 -3.88 1.91 -9.43
N LEU A 39 -4.51 2.62 -8.49
CA LEU A 39 -3.78 3.26 -7.39
C LEU A 39 -3.16 2.25 -6.42
N LEU A 40 -3.91 1.21 -6.03
CA LEU A 40 -3.39 0.13 -5.18
C LEU A 40 -2.37 -0.72 -5.93
N GLU A 41 -2.64 -1.04 -7.18
CA GLU A 41 -1.72 -1.69 -8.11
C GLU A 41 -0.35 -1.00 -8.13
N TYR A 42 -0.35 0.31 -8.38
CA TYR A 42 0.83 1.16 -8.35
C TYR A 42 1.53 1.17 -6.99
N ALA A 43 0.77 1.29 -5.91
CA ALA A 43 1.28 1.36 -4.55
C ALA A 43 1.93 0.05 -4.08
N LEU A 44 1.45 -1.08 -4.60
CA LEU A 44 1.90 -2.41 -4.22
C LEU A 44 2.89 -3.01 -5.23
N GLY A 45 3.13 -2.33 -6.36
CA GLY A 45 4.05 -2.78 -7.41
C GLY A 45 3.49 -3.90 -8.29
N LEU A 46 2.17 -3.95 -8.42
CA LEU A 46 1.44 -4.97 -9.18
C LEU A 46 1.31 -4.60 -10.67
N ASP A 47 0.69 -5.48 -11.46
CA ASP A 47 0.47 -5.28 -12.88
C ASP A 47 -1.02 -5.14 -13.23
N PRO A 48 -1.50 -3.94 -13.63
CA PRO A 48 -2.94 -3.64 -13.76
C PRO A 48 -3.60 -4.30 -14.97
N SER A 49 -2.88 -5.20 -15.62
CA SER A 49 -3.33 -6.02 -16.75
C SER A 49 -3.42 -7.50 -16.40
N VAL A 50 -3.05 -7.90 -15.18
CA VAL A 50 -2.98 -9.29 -14.73
C VAL A 50 -3.60 -9.39 -13.35
N ALA A 51 -4.79 -9.98 -13.28
CA ALA A 51 -5.51 -10.16 -12.02
C ALA A 51 -4.63 -10.80 -10.94
N ASP A 52 -4.49 -10.10 -9.83
CA ASP A 52 -3.75 -10.53 -8.68
C ASP A 52 -4.59 -11.41 -7.75
N GLY A 53 -3.90 -12.31 -7.06
CA GLY A 53 -4.51 -12.99 -5.92
C GLY A 53 -4.79 -11.98 -4.80
N GLY A 54 -5.79 -12.25 -3.94
CA GLY A 54 -6.07 -11.44 -2.75
C GLY A 54 -4.95 -11.42 -1.68
N GLY A 55 -3.73 -11.83 -2.03
CA GLY A 55 -2.56 -11.93 -1.15
C GLY A 55 -1.64 -10.71 -1.15
N ALA A 56 -1.90 -9.66 -1.93
CA ALA A 56 -1.07 -8.45 -1.91
C ALA A 56 -1.21 -7.65 -0.60
N ILE A 57 -2.39 -7.72 0.02
CA ILE A 57 -2.66 -7.18 1.36
C ILE A 57 -3.13 -8.34 2.26
N LEU A 58 -2.32 -8.68 3.26
CA LEU A 58 -2.55 -9.84 4.13
C LEU A 58 -2.97 -9.41 5.52
N SER A 59 -4.12 -9.92 5.97
CA SER A 59 -4.46 -9.92 7.39
C SER A 59 -3.73 -11.05 8.11
N GLY A 60 -3.32 -10.82 9.36
CA GLY A 60 -2.69 -11.85 10.18
C GLY A 60 -2.93 -11.64 11.66
N VAL A 61 -2.26 -12.46 12.48
CA VAL A 61 -2.30 -12.36 13.93
C VAL A 61 -0.90 -12.45 14.49
N MET A 62 -0.55 -11.53 15.39
CA MET A 62 0.70 -11.55 16.15
C MET A 62 0.37 -11.80 17.62
N GLU A 63 1.10 -12.73 18.25
CA GLU A 63 0.98 -12.99 19.68
C GLU A 63 2.11 -12.30 20.44
N ILE A 64 1.75 -11.59 21.51
CA ILE A 64 2.69 -10.86 22.38
C ILE A 64 2.26 -11.06 23.81
N SER A 65 3.13 -11.65 24.63
CA SER A 65 2.88 -11.91 26.04
C SER A 65 1.56 -12.66 26.31
N GLY A 66 1.18 -13.58 25.42
CA GLY A 66 -0.06 -14.37 25.52
C GLY A 66 -1.32 -13.68 25.00
N GLU A 67 -1.24 -12.43 24.54
CA GLU A 67 -2.35 -11.74 23.87
C GLU A 67 -2.18 -11.74 22.36
N ARG A 68 -3.30 -11.83 21.63
CA ARG A 68 -3.33 -11.90 20.16
C ARG A 68 -3.82 -10.59 19.57
N PHE A 69 -3.09 -10.05 18.60
CA PHE A 69 -3.37 -8.75 17.98
C PHE A 69 -3.51 -8.90 16.47
N LEU A 70 -4.44 -8.15 15.86
CA LEU A 70 -4.64 -8.14 14.41
C LEU A 70 -3.46 -7.44 13.72
N THR A 71 -2.98 -8.01 12.61
CA THR A 71 -1.91 -7.43 11.78
C THR A 71 -2.38 -7.21 10.35
N LEU A 72 -1.76 -6.24 9.70
CA LEU A 72 -1.91 -5.94 8.28
C LEU A 72 -0.52 -5.88 7.64
N SER A 73 -0.28 -6.71 6.63
CA SER A 73 0.98 -6.75 5.90
C SER A 73 0.78 -6.50 4.41
N PHE A 74 1.70 -5.78 3.80
CA PHE A 74 1.72 -5.54 2.35
C PHE A 74 3.16 -5.28 1.90
N VAL A 75 3.44 -5.44 0.62
CA VAL A 75 4.72 -5.05 0.01
C VAL A 75 4.55 -3.72 -0.69
N ARG A 76 5.50 -2.81 -0.51
CA ARG A 76 5.61 -1.60 -1.34
C ARG A 76 6.92 -1.64 -2.14
N PRO A 77 6.96 -1.07 -3.36
CA PRO A 77 8.20 -0.94 -4.10
C PRO A 77 9.27 -0.14 -3.33
N SER A 78 10.54 -0.45 -3.60
CA SER A 78 11.70 0.19 -2.98
C SER A 78 12.72 0.65 -4.03
N GLY A 79 13.77 1.37 -3.59
CA GLY A 79 14.79 1.91 -4.49
C GLY A 79 14.19 2.83 -5.57
N ASN A 80 14.63 2.65 -6.82
CA ASN A 80 14.17 3.45 -7.96
C ASN A 80 12.70 3.19 -8.34
N ALA A 81 12.13 2.06 -7.91
CA ALA A 81 10.73 1.73 -8.16
C ALA A 81 9.79 2.32 -7.09
N ARG A 82 10.33 2.95 -6.04
CA ARG A 82 9.51 3.55 -4.97
C ARG A 82 8.67 4.72 -5.51
N PRO A 83 7.33 4.68 -5.35
CA PRO A 83 6.47 5.82 -5.62
C PRO A 83 6.88 7.05 -4.81
N SER A 84 7.10 8.18 -5.49
CA SER A 84 7.43 9.46 -4.84
C SER A 84 6.20 10.33 -4.53
N ASP A 85 5.05 9.96 -5.07
CA ASP A 85 3.78 10.70 -4.99
C ASP A 85 2.70 9.98 -4.17
N LEU A 86 3.09 9.00 -3.35
CA LEU A 86 2.15 8.27 -2.48
C LEU A 86 2.45 8.44 -1.00
N SER A 87 1.38 8.44 -0.22
CA SER A 87 1.42 8.19 1.23
C SER A 87 0.63 6.94 1.58
N TYR A 88 1.12 6.19 2.57
CA TYR A 88 0.54 4.93 3.04
C TYR A 88 0.16 5.08 4.51
N ALA A 89 -1.05 4.69 4.87
CA ALA A 89 -1.51 4.64 6.25
C ALA A 89 -2.21 3.30 6.52
N ALA A 90 -1.74 2.58 7.54
CA ALA A 90 -2.51 1.49 8.11
C ALA A 90 -3.48 2.09 9.13
N GLU A 91 -4.77 1.85 8.95
CA GLU A 91 -5.82 2.43 9.77
C GLU A 91 -6.64 1.31 10.42
N ARG A 92 -7.16 1.57 11.62
CA ARG A 92 -8.13 0.72 12.30
C ARG A 92 -9.49 1.39 12.44
N SER A 93 -10.52 0.57 12.59
CA SER A 93 -11.84 1.01 13.04
C SER A 93 -12.55 -0.12 13.80
N SER A 94 -13.42 0.23 14.74
CA SER A 94 -14.36 -0.71 15.37
C SER A 94 -15.70 -0.83 14.63
N LEU A 95 -15.93 0.02 13.62
CA LEU A 95 -17.13 0.02 12.79
C LEU A 95 -16.73 -0.06 11.32
N LEU A 96 -17.14 -1.14 10.65
CA LEU A 96 -16.84 -1.34 9.24
C LEU A 96 -17.40 -0.17 8.41
N GLY A 97 -16.52 0.56 7.72
CA GLY A 97 -16.89 1.65 6.81
C GLY A 97 -16.87 3.07 7.39
N ALA A 98 -16.61 3.25 8.70
CA ALA A 98 -16.54 4.56 9.34
C ALA A 98 -15.36 4.67 10.32
N ASP A 99 -15.07 5.88 10.79
CA ASP A 99 -14.16 6.18 11.91
C ASP A 99 -12.75 5.57 11.82
N TRP A 100 -12.22 5.46 10.60
CA TRP A 100 -10.87 4.98 10.36
C TRP A 100 -9.82 5.95 10.93
N SER A 101 -8.92 5.44 11.76
CA SER A 101 -7.82 6.21 12.36
C SER A 101 -6.52 5.41 12.37
N ILE A 102 -5.39 6.12 12.34
CA ILE A 102 -4.05 5.55 12.57
C ILE A 102 -3.76 5.29 14.05
N ASP A 103 -4.56 5.87 14.96
CA ASP A 103 -4.32 5.79 16.40
C ASP A 103 -4.41 4.35 16.88
N GLY A 104 -3.38 3.89 17.60
CA GLY A 104 -3.31 2.50 18.04
C GLY A 104 -2.95 1.51 16.92
N VAL A 105 -2.46 1.97 15.77
CA VAL A 105 -1.84 1.12 14.75
C VAL A 105 -0.35 1.42 14.72
N THR A 106 0.48 0.38 14.80
CA THR A 106 1.93 0.53 14.94
C THR A 106 2.67 -0.32 13.92
N LEU A 107 3.68 0.25 13.27
CA LEU A 107 4.60 -0.50 12.41
C LEU A 107 5.46 -1.41 13.28
N GLN A 108 5.37 -2.72 13.05
CA GLN A 108 6.13 -3.73 13.79
C GLN A 108 7.42 -4.11 13.07
N GLN A 109 7.35 -4.24 11.74
CA GLN A 109 8.46 -4.76 10.96
C GLN A 109 8.47 -4.19 9.54
N THR A 110 9.68 -3.94 9.06
CA THR A 110 9.98 -3.74 7.65
C THR A 110 11.03 -4.78 7.24
N VAL A 111 10.74 -5.59 6.24
CA VAL A 111 11.65 -6.61 5.72
C VAL A 111 11.85 -6.40 4.23
N THR A 112 13.10 -6.33 3.78
CA THR A 112 13.41 -6.33 2.35
C THR A 112 13.12 -7.73 1.77
N VAL A 113 12.31 -7.77 0.73
CA VAL A 113 11.97 -8.96 -0.08
C VAL A 113 12.31 -8.67 -1.54
N PRO A 114 12.40 -9.67 -2.43
CA PRO A 114 12.74 -9.45 -3.84
C PRO A 114 11.84 -8.41 -4.54
N GLU A 115 10.57 -8.32 -4.13
CA GLU A 115 9.56 -7.44 -4.71
C GLU A 115 9.59 -6.01 -4.11
N GLY A 116 10.32 -5.78 -3.01
CA GLY A 116 10.39 -4.46 -2.36
C GLY A 116 10.55 -4.54 -0.84
N GLU A 117 9.80 -3.70 -0.13
CA GLU A 117 9.74 -3.68 1.34
C GLU A 117 8.41 -4.25 1.83
N LYS A 118 8.45 -5.41 2.49
CA LYS A 118 7.32 -5.96 3.22
C LYS A 118 7.14 -5.21 4.54
N MET A 119 6.04 -4.49 4.65
CA MET A 119 5.62 -3.75 5.84
C MET A 119 4.64 -4.60 6.64
N THR A 120 4.76 -4.63 7.97
CA THR A 120 3.78 -5.28 8.86
C THR A 120 3.35 -4.34 9.98
N TYR A 121 2.09 -3.96 9.98
CA TYR A 121 1.45 -3.15 11.00
C TYR A 121 0.61 -4.02 11.94
N ARG A 122 0.39 -3.55 13.16
CA ARG A 122 -0.38 -4.25 14.19
C ARG A 122 -1.29 -3.27 14.94
N SER A 123 -2.51 -3.68 15.24
CA SER A 123 -3.35 -2.98 16.23
C SER A 123 -2.73 -3.10 17.64
N SER A 124 -2.91 -2.07 18.45
CA SER A 124 -2.63 -2.11 19.89
C SER A 124 -3.76 -2.74 20.69
N THR A 125 -4.92 -2.97 20.07
CA THR A 125 -6.08 -3.59 20.72
C THR A 125 -6.03 -5.11 20.54
N PRO A 126 -6.12 -5.89 21.62
CA PRO A 126 -6.23 -7.35 21.53
C PRO A 126 -7.47 -7.79 20.74
N ILE A 127 -7.35 -8.85 19.96
CA ILE A 127 -8.47 -9.46 19.23
C ILE A 127 -9.57 -9.93 20.20
N SER A 128 -9.23 -10.25 21.45
CA SER A 128 -10.18 -10.63 22.49
C SER A 128 -11.08 -9.47 22.95
N SER A 129 -10.67 -8.22 22.73
CA SER A 129 -11.43 -7.02 23.14
C SER A 129 -12.79 -6.92 22.44
N SER A 130 -13.64 -6.07 23.00
CA SER A 130 -14.94 -5.69 22.47
C SER A 130 -15.08 -4.15 22.48
N PRO A 131 -15.49 -3.51 21.37
CA PRO A 131 -15.85 -4.11 20.09
C PRO A 131 -14.65 -4.74 19.36
N LYS A 132 -14.92 -5.60 18.36
CA LYS A 132 -13.89 -6.08 17.42
C LYS A 132 -13.46 -4.94 16.51
N GLU A 133 -12.26 -5.08 15.93
CA GLU A 133 -11.69 -4.08 15.04
C GLU A 133 -11.37 -4.65 13.66
N PHE A 134 -11.33 -3.76 12.69
CA PHE A 134 -10.93 -3.98 11.31
C PHE A 134 -9.65 -3.17 11.05
N LEU A 135 -8.75 -3.72 10.21
CA LEU A 135 -7.62 -2.98 9.67
C LEU A 135 -7.81 -2.77 8.17
N ARG A 136 -7.33 -1.64 7.66
CA ARG A 136 -7.20 -1.40 6.22
C ARG A 136 -5.88 -0.70 5.89
N LEU A 137 -5.48 -0.83 4.64
CA LEU A 137 -4.50 0.05 4.02
C LEU A 137 -5.23 1.20 3.35
N LYS A 138 -4.82 2.44 3.65
CA LYS A 138 -5.18 3.63 2.90
C LYS A 138 -3.96 4.13 2.14
N VAL A 139 -4.10 4.26 0.83
CA VAL A 139 -3.13 4.91 -0.05
C VAL A 139 -3.71 6.23 -0.51
N THR A 140 -2.94 7.31 -0.38
CA THR A 140 -3.34 8.63 -0.89
C THR A 140 -2.31 9.11 -1.90
N LEU A 141 -2.79 9.42 -3.10
CA LEU A 141 -2.02 10.09 -4.13
C LEU A 141 -1.83 11.56 -3.72
N ALA A 142 -0.59 12.00 -3.58
CA ALA A 142 -0.27 13.41 -3.44
C ALA A 142 -0.56 14.11 -4.77
N PRO A 143 -1.09 15.35 -4.76
CA PRO A 143 -1.17 16.13 -5.98
C PRO A 143 0.22 16.22 -6.59
N SER A 144 0.31 15.97 -7.91
CA SER A 144 1.56 16.14 -8.64
C SER A 144 2.07 17.56 -8.38
N MET A 145 3.29 17.68 -7.86
CA MET A 145 3.98 18.97 -7.83
C MET A 145 4.15 19.39 -9.30
N GLU A 146 3.28 20.27 -9.80
CA GLU A 146 3.60 20.99 -11.02
C GLU A 146 4.91 21.71 -10.74
N ALA A 147 5.92 21.45 -11.56
CA ALA A 147 7.14 22.24 -11.52
C ALA A 147 6.75 23.72 -11.72
N PRO A 148 7.29 24.64 -10.91
CA PRO A 148 6.99 26.07 -11.05
C PRO A 148 7.41 26.63 -12.42
#